data_AF-A0A1X7MZH0-F1
#
_entry.id   AF-A0A1X7MZH0-F1
#
_cell.length_a   1.000
_cell.length_b   1.000
_cell.length_c   1.000
_cell.angle_alpha   90.00
_cell.angle_beta   90.00
_cell.angle_gamma   90.00
#
_symmetry.space_group_name_H-M   'P 1'
#
loop_
_entity.id
_entity.type
_entity.pdbx_description
1 polymer ?
#
loop_
_entity_poly.entity_id
_entity_poly.type
_entity_poly.pdbx_seq_one_letter_code
_entity_poly.pdbx_strand_id
1 'polypeptide(L)'
;MPTPPYRADHVGSLLRPERVKAARKAHYEDHTLDWEELKGIEDEAIREAVRQQEEAGLLAVTDGEFRRSFWHYDFMGELSGFDLEERDEGIQFHGVKLRPIFPTIKEKLDFPDDHPMLDHYRYVASVTKVTPKISIPGPSCCHFRVAKADIHPKEYRDDPEALFADLAKTYAKAVKAFYDAGCRYLQMDDIFFAYLCDPKHRAAKKADGQDPDWLIERYAWMMHEAIKDRPDDMLIAMHMCRGNFASTYAAEGAYDPAADAIFNQTGVDVYFMEYDTERAGGLEPLRLLPRGNKRVLPGFITTKTGDLEKLDDLKRKFDAASKFADIAQLGIAPQCGFASTEEGNKVTADDQRRKLDLVVKTAEAIWGGVDR
;
A
#
# COMPACT_ATOMS: atom_id res chain seq x y z
N MET A 1 10.72 21.09 -10.56
CA MET A 1 9.82 20.79 -9.42
C MET A 1 10.61 20.05 -8.36
N PRO A 2 10.29 20.17 -7.07
CA PRO A 2 10.93 19.39 -6.02
C PRO A 2 10.75 17.90 -6.28
N THR A 3 11.80 17.10 -6.11
CA THR A 3 11.76 15.64 -6.27
C THR A 3 11.45 14.96 -4.94
N PRO A 4 10.65 13.88 -4.92
CA PRO A 4 10.33 13.16 -3.69
C PRO A 4 11.61 12.60 -3.02
N PRO A 5 11.59 12.25 -1.73
CA PRO A 5 10.42 12.20 -0.85
C PRO A 5 9.96 13.57 -0.33
N TYR A 6 8.66 13.71 -0.10
CA TYR A 6 8.02 14.93 0.39
C TYR A 6 7.77 14.88 1.90
N ARG A 7 7.40 16.02 2.51
CA ARG A 7 6.98 16.09 3.92
C ARG A 7 5.49 15.82 4.08
N ALA A 8 4.67 16.20 3.11
CA ALA A 8 3.26 15.85 3.03
C ALA A 8 3.05 14.84 1.90
N ASP A 9 2.51 13.68 2.23
CA ASP A 9 2.17 12.63 1.27
C ASP A 9 0.99 11.81 1.80
N HIS A 10 0.41 10.94 0.99
CA HIS A 10 -0.66 10.04 1.40
C HIS A 10 -0.45 8.64 0.82
N VAL A 11 -1.08 7.64 1.42
CA VAL A 11 -0.82 6.24 1.10
C VAL A 11 -1.19 5.89 -0.34
N GLY A 12 -2.38 6.29 -0.80
CA GLY A 12 -2.80 6.08 -2.19
C GLY A 12 -4.30 6.12 -2.34
N SER A 13 -4.99 5.05 -1.93
CA SER A 13 -6.43 4.93 -2.15
C SER A 13 -7.28 6.07 -1.57
N LEU A 14 -8.30 6.46 -2.35
CA LEU A 14 -9.27 7.50 -2.04
C LEU A 14 -10.70 6.92 -2.08
N LEU A 15 -11.64 7.58 -1.43
CA LEU A 15 -13.06 7.25 -1.52
C LEU A 15 -13.54 7.36 -2.96
N ARG A 16 -14.04 6.23 -3.46
CA ARG A 16 -14.57 6.12 -4.81
C ARG A 16 -15.88 6.92 -4.94
N PRO A 17 -16.02 7.80 -5.94
CA PRO A 17 -17.26 8.50 -6.22
C PRO A 17 -18.40 7.52 -6.54
N GLU A 18 -19.62 7.85 -6.12
CA GLU A 18 -20.80 7.00 -6.35
C GLU A 18 -21.03 6.69 -7.84
N ARG A 19 -20.71 7.63 -8.74
CA ARG A 19 -20.80 7.39 -10.19
C ARG A 19 -19.87 6.27 -10.68
N VAL A 20 -18.68 6.14 -10.07
CA VAL A 20 -17.74 5.06 -10.42
C VAL A 20 -18.23 3.75 -9.84
N LYS A 21 -18.75 3.74 -8.59
CA LYS A 21 -19.35 2.53 -8.02
C LYS A 21 -20.52 2.03 -8.87
N ALA A 22 -21.40 2.94 -9.29
CA ALA A 22 -22.53 2.62 -10.16
C ALA A 22 -22.07 2.09 -11.52
N ALA A 23 -21.06 2.71 -12.15
CA ALA A 23 -20.51 2.26 -13.42
C ALA A 23 -19.86 0.87 -13.32
N ARG A 24 -19.08 0.62 -12.26
CA ARG A 24 -18.47 -0.69 -12.01
C ARG A 24 -19.53 -1.77 -11.79
N LYS A 25 -20.56 -1.49 -11.00
CA LYS A 25 -21.71 -2.39 -10.85
C LYS A 25 -22.38 -2.66 -12.21
N ALA A 26 -22.65 -1.62 -12.99
CA ALA A 26 -23.28 -1.74 -14.29
C ALA A 26 -22.45 -2.59 -15.27
N HIS A 27 -21.13 -2.52 -15.20
CA HIS A 27 -20.21 -3.29 -16.04
C HIS A 27 -20.03 -4.74 -15.58
N TYR A 28 -19.60 -4.95 -14.33
CA TYR A 28 -19.19 -6.25 -13.81
C TYR A 28 -20.35 -7.12 -13.32
N GLU A 29 -21.43 -6.52 -12.80
CA GLU A 29 -22.56 -7.28 -12.24
C GLU A 29 -23.76 -7.28 -13.18
N ASP A 30 -24.18 -6.11 -13.66
CA ASP A 30 -25.40 -5.99 -14.46
C ASP A 30 -25.15 -6.24 -15.97
N HIS A 31 -23.89 -6.17 -16.41
CA HIS A 31 -23.47 -6.29 -17.82
C HIS A 31 -24.24 -5.34 -18.78
N THR A 32 -24.53 -4.13 -18.30
CA THR A 32 -25.30 -3.08 -19.02
C THR A 32 -24.46 -1.91 -19.51
N LEU A 33 -23.17 -1.87 -19.16
CA LEU A 33 -22.26 -0.79 -19.48
C LEU A 33 -20.96 -1.40 -20.02
N ASP A 34 -20.50 -0.94 -21.18
CA ASP A 34 -19.33 -1.53 -21.83
C ASP A 34 -18.01 -1.06 -21.22
N TRP A 35 -16.89 -1.66 -21.63
CA TRP A 35 -15.59 -1.34 -21.06
C TRP A 35 -15.11 0.09 -21.39
N GLU A 36 -15.43 0.61 -22.59
CA GLU A 36 -15.02 1.96 -23.00
C GLU A 36 -15.77 3.03 -22.20
N GLU A 37 -17.06 2.81 -21.96
CA GLU A 37 -17.90 3.62 -21.08
C GLU A 37 -17.39 3.60 -19.64
N LEU A 38 -17.07 2.41 -19.10
CA LEU A 38 -16.53 2.27 -17.74
C LEU A 38 -15.22 3.05 -17.62
N LYS A 39 -14.31 2.81 -18.57
CA LYS A 39 -13.02 3.48 -18.60
C LYS A 39 -13.20 4.99 -18.65
N GLY A 40 -14.12 5.51 -19.47
CA GLY A 40 -14.40 6.95 -19.55
C GLY A 40 -14.84 7.56 -18.21
N ILE A 41 -15.72 6.87 -17.48
CA ILE A 41 -16.21 7.33 -16.16
C ILE A 41 -15.08 7.27 -15.11
N GLU A 42 -14.27 6.21 -15.11
CA GLU A 42 -13.11 6.07 -14.23
C GLU A 42 -12.04 7.12 -14.54
N ASP A 43 -11.72 7.35 -15.82
CA ASP A 43 -10.79 8.37 -16.30
C ASP A 43 -11.19 9.77 -15.75
N GLU A 44 -12.46 10.16 -15.91
CA GLU A 44 -12.96 11.44 -15.42
C GLU A 44 -12.85 11.56 -13.89
N ALA A 45 -13.21 10.52 -13.15
CA ALA A 45 -13.07 10.48 -11.70
C ALA A 45 -11.62 10.58 -11.22
N ILE A 46 -10.69 9.91 -11.91
CA ILE A 46 -9.27 9.98 -11.60
C ILE A 46 -8.74 11.40 -11.85
N ARG A 47 -9.12 12.04 -12.95
CA ARG A 47 -8.73 13.44 -13.24
C ARG A 47 -9.21 14.40 -12.15
N GLU A 48 -10.45 14.24 -11.68
CA GLU A 48 -10.98 15.05 -10.58
C GLU A 48 -10.23 14.78 -9.26
N ALA A 49 -9.93 13.52 -8.95
CA ALA A 49 -9.18 13.15 -7.76
C ALA A 49 -7.75 13.72 -7.80
N VAL A 50 -7.06 13.65 -8.94
CA VAL A 50 -5.74 14.26 -9.16
C VAL A 50 -5.82 15.77 -8.88
N ARG A 51 -6.81 16.46 -9.47
CA ARG A 51 -7.00 17.90 -9.24
C ARG A 51 -7.22 18.23 -7.77
N GLN A 52 -8.04 17.46 -7.05
CA GLN A 52 -8.30 17.66 -5.62
C GLN A 52 -7.03 17.51 -4.78
N GLN A 53 -6.19 16.52 -5.08
CA GLN A 53 -4.92 16.31 -4.38
C GLN A 53 -3.94 17.48 -4.65
N GLU A 54 -3.85 17.95 -5.90
CA GLU A 54 -3.05 19.13 -6.27
C GLU A 54 -3.56 20.42 -5.60
N GLU A 55 -4.88 20.63 -5.57
CA GLU A 55 -5.53 21.77 -4.91
C GLU A 55 -5.30 21.78 -3.39
N ALA A 56 -5.16 20.59 -2.78
CA ALA A 56 -4.78 20.46 -1.36
C ALA A 56 -3.31 20.86 -1.10
N GLY A 57 -2.47 20.91 -2.14
CA GLY A 57 -1.04 21.25 -2.05
C GLY A 57 -0.09 20.05 -1.99
N LEU A 58 -0.57 18.84 -2.31
CA LEU A 58 0.28 17.65 -2.38
C LEU A 58 1.20 17.69 -3.61
N LEU A 59 2.45 17.26 -3.43
CA LEU A 59 3.44 17.17 -4.52
C LEU A 59 3.56 15.77 -5.13
N ALA A 60 2.90 14.77 -4.53
CA ALA A 60 2.67 13.45 -5.10
C ALA A 60 1.17 13.17 -5.13
N VAL A 61 0.68 12.60 -6.22
CA VAL A 61 -0.74 12.25 -6.41
C VAL A 61 -0.89 10.86 -6.98
N THR A 62 -2.05 10.25 -6.73
CA THR A 62 -2.40 8.90 -7.20
C THR A 62 -3.73 8.91 -7.96
N ASP A 63 -4.08 7.77 -8.56
CA ASP A 63 -5.41 7.51 -9.14
C ASP A 63 -6.49 7.23 -8.07
N GLY A 64 -6.15 7.28 -6.79
CA GLY A 64 -7.04 6.89 -5.70
C GLY A 64 -7.46 5.42 -5.75
N GLU A 65 -6.79 4.58 -6.54
CA GLU A 65 -7.11 3.18 -6.81
C GLU A 65 -8.53 2.97 -7.36
N PHE A 66 -9.09 3.94 -8.10
CA PHE A 66 -10.49 3.90 -8.53
C PHE A 66 -10.85 2.75 -9.47
N ARG A 67 -9.86 2.16 -10.15
CA ARG A 67 -10.06 1.04 -11.08
C ARG A 67 -10.04 -0.34 -10.41
N ARG A 68 -9.74 -0.42 -9.12
CA ARG A 68 -9.51 -1.68 -8.40
C ARG A 68 -10.70 -2.08 -7.56
N SER A 69 -11.02 -3.36 -7.52
CA SER A 69 -11.98 -3.87 -6.52
C SER A 69 -11.31 -4.04 -5.15
N PHE A 70 -10.07 -4.56 -5.14
CA PHE A 70 -9.19 -4.66 -3.99
C PHE A 70 -7.79 -4.13 -4.33
N TRP A 71 -7.13 -3.46 -3.37
CA TRP A 71 -5.79 -2.90 -3.58
C TRP A 71 -4.74 -3.90 -4.09
N HIS A 72 -4.88 -5.17 -3.70
CA HIS A 72 -3.93 -6.28 -3.94
C HIS A 72 -4.38 -7.27 -5.01
N TYR A 73 -5.61 -7.80 -4.93
CA TYR A 73 -6.07 -8.87 -5.83
C TYR A 73 -6.06 -8.45 -7.30
N ASP A 74 -6.51 -7.23 -7.63
CA ASP A 74 -6.50 -6.73 -9.01
C ASP A 74 -5.08 -6.58 -9.61
N PHE A 75 -4.03 -6.57 -8.80
CA PHE A 75 -2.64 -6.69 -9.29
C PHE A 75 -2.22 -8.16 -9.36
N MET A 76 -2.45 -8.91 -8.27
CA MET A 76 -1.98 -10.28 -8.15
C MET A 76 -2.61 -11.20 -9.20
N GLY A 77 -3.91 -11.05 -9.48
CA GLY A 77 -4.61 -11.84 -10.49
C GLY A 77 -4.23 -11.52 -11.94
N GLU A 78 -3.47 -10.46 -12.17
CA GLU A 78 -2.93 -10.08 -13.47
C GLU A 78 -1.44 -10.45 -13.61
N LEU A 79 -0.87 -11.18 -12.63
CA LEU A 79 0.46 -11.79 -12.77
C LEU A 79 0.34 -13.11 -13.54
N SER A 80 1.33 -13.41 -14.37
CA SER A 80 1.40 -14.72 -15.03
C SER A 80 1.53 -15.83 -13.98
N GLY A 81 0.73 -16.88 -14.10
CA GLY A 81 0.74 -18.04 -13.19
C GLY A 81 0.03 -17.83 -11.85
N PHE A 82 -0.61 -16.68 -11.64
CA PHE A 82 -1.36 -16.36 -10.43
C PHE A 82 -2.84 -16.13 -10.75
N ASP A 83 -3.71 -16.90 -10.10
CA ASP A 83 -5.15 -16.88 -10.35
C ASP A 83 -5.92 -16.46 -9.09
N LEU A 84 -7.10 -15.88 -9.31
CA LEU A 84 -8.09 -15.61 -8.28
C LEU A 84 -9.29 -16.54 -8.50
N GLU A 85 -9.29 -17.69 -7.83
CA GLU A 85 -10.31 -18.72 -8.05
C GLU A 85 -11.53 -18.48 -7.18
N GLU A 86 -12.72 -18.47 -7.78
CA GLU A 86 -13.97 -18.52 -7.03
C GLU A 86 -14.33 -19.97 -6.68
N ARG A 87 -14.60 -20.26 -5.40
CA ARG A 87 -14.98 -21.61 -4.90
C ARG A 87 -16.28 -21.55 -4.08
N ASP A 88 -16.96 -22.67 -3.84
CA ASP A 88 -18.31 -22.66 -3.25
C ASP A 88 -18.38 -22.21 -1.76
N GLU A 89 -17.29 -22.35 -0.99
CA GLU A 89 -17.26 -22.03 0.45
C GLU A 89 -16.66 -20.63 0.73
N GLY A 90 -17.52 -19.62 0.78
CA GLY A 90 -17.12 -18.30 1.31
C GLY A 90 -17.00 -18.30 2.82
N ILE A 91 -15.93 -17.69 3.34
CA ILE A 91 -15.76 -17.48 4.79
C ILE A 91 -16.85 -16.52 5.26
N GLN A 92 -17.78 -17.01 6.09
CA GLN A 92 -18.74 -16.16 6.78
C GLN A 92 -18.02 -15.35 7.87
N PHE A 93 -17.96 -14.04 7.70
CA PHE A 93 -17.75 -13.12 8.82
C PHE A 93 -19.11 -12.68 9.35
N HIS A 94 -19.18 -12.31 10.64
CA HIS A 94 -20.42 -11.81 11.25
C HIS A 94 -21.00 -10.64 10.43
N GLY A 95 -22.06 -10.93 9.65
CA GLY A 95 -22.82 -9.95 8.87
C GLY A 95 -22.33 -9.67 7.45
N VAL A 96 -21.23 -10.27 6.97
CA VAL A 96 -20.72 -10.07 5.58
C VAL A 96 -20.23 -11.40 5.00
N LYS A 97 -20.78 -11.79 3.86
CA LYS A 97 -20.24 -12.90 3.04
C LYS A 97 -19.19 -12.29 2.11
N LEU A 98 -17.91 -12.55 2.39
CA LEU A 98 -16.85 -12.21 1.43
C LEU A 98 -17.05 -13.05 0.17
N ARG A 99 -16.74 -12.47 -1.00
CA ARG A 99 -16.62 -13.24 -2.24
C ARG A 99 -15.63 -14.38 -2.00
N PRO A 100 -15.94 -15.63 -2.36
CA PRO A 100 -15.10 -16.78 -2.05
C PRO A 100 -13.93 -16.86 -3.04
N ILE A 101 -13.12 -15.80 -3.09
CA ILE A 101 -11.99 -15.65 -3.98
C ILE A 101 -10.73 -16.14 -3.25
N PHE A 102 -10.10 -17.15 -3.83
CA PHE A 102 -8.90 -17.80 -3.31
C PHE A 102 -7.70 -17.50 -4.22
N PRO A 103 -6.71 -16.72 -3.73
CA PRO A 103 -5.48 -16.51 -4.47
C PRO A 103 -4.72 -17.83 -4.60
N THR A 104 -4.38 -18.20 -5.83
CA THR A 104 -3.83 -19.52 -6.18
C THR A 104 -2.65 -19.36 -7.12
N ILE A 105 -1.51 -20.00 -6.83
CA ILE A 105 -0.34 -20.03 -7.72
C ILE A 105 -0.44 -21.30 -8.55
N LYS A 106 -0.88 -21.19 -9.80
CA LYS A 106 -1.10 -22.32 -10.70
C LYS A 106 0.16 -22.75 -11.42
N GLU A 107 0.95 -21.77 -11.84
CA GLU A 107 2.13 -21.98 -12.66
C GLU A 107 3.31 -21.13 -12.15
N LYS A 108 4.40 -21.08 -12.92
CA LYS A 108 5.51 -20.19 -12.60
C LYS A 108 5.06 -18.74 -12.69
N LEU A 109 5.59 -17.94 -11.77
CA LEU A 109 5.19 -16.56 -11.64
C LEU A 109 6.01 -15.70 -12.59
N ASP A 110 5.35 -14.75 -13.24
CA ASP A 110 6.01 -13.71 -14.01
C ASP A 110 5.20 -12.41 -14.01
N PHE A 111 5.86 -11.30 -14.34
CA PHE A 111 5.19 -10.03 -14.57
C PHE A 111 4.98 -9.84 -16.08
N PRO A 112 3.73 -9.80 -16.56
CA PRO A 112 3.47 -9.67 -17.98
C PRO A 112 3.67 -8.22 -18.48
N ASP A 113 4.14 -8.07 -19.71
CA ASP A 113 4.45 -6.75 -20.32
C ASP A 113 3.19 -5.87 -20.49
N ASP A 114 2.00 -6.48 -20.52
CA ASP A 114 0.69 -5.84 -20.69
C ASP A 114 -0.11 -5.72 -19.39
N HIS A 115 0.54 -5.86 -18.22
CA HIS A 115 -0.13 -5.71 -16.93
C HIS A 115 -0.91 -4.36 -16.85
N PRO A 116 -2.24 -4.36 -16.59
CA PRO A 116 -3.10 -3.18 -16.74
C PRO A 116 -2.67 -1.95 -15.91
N MET A 117 -2.06 -2.18 -14.75
CA MET A 117 -1.59 -1.09 -13.89
C MET A 117 -0.47 -0.23 -14.50
N LEU A 118 0.23 -0.69 -15.54
CA LEU A 118 1.15 0.16 -16.30
C LEU A 118 0.38 1.31 -16.99
N ASP A 119 -0.77 1.01 -17.58
CA ASP A 119 -1.62 2.03 -18.21
C ASP A 119 -2.36 2.89 -17.18
N HIS A 120 -2.69 2.33 -16.01
CA HIS A 120 -3.22 3.12 -14.90
C HIS A 120 -2.21 4.20 -14.47
N TYR A 121 -0.93 3.82 -14.32
CA TYR A 121 0.14 4.77 -14.03
C TYR A 121 0.29 5.82 -15.14
N ARG A 122 0.37 5.39 -16.41
CA ARG A 122 0.49 6.31 -17.56
C ARG A 122 -0.66 7.33 -17.61
N TYR A 123 -1.88 6.91 -17.26
CA TYR A 123 -3.01 7.82 -17.21
C TYR A 123 -2.82 8.91 -16.15
N VAL A 124 -2.46 8.55 -14.91
CA VAL A 124 -2.18 9.54 -13.84
C VAL A 124 -1.08 10.50 -14.28
N ALA A 125 0.02 9.97 -14.81
CA ALA A 125 1.14 10.75 -15.32
C ALA A 125 0.73 11.73 -16.44
N SER A 126 -0.27 11.37 -17.26
CA SER A 126 -0.77 12.21 -18.34
C SER A 126 -1.66 13.37 -17.89
N VAL A 127 -2.27 13.29 -16.70
CA VAL A 127 -3.25 14.29 -16.22
C VAL A 127 -2.75 15.13 -15.04
N THR A 128 -1.69 14.70 -14.35
CA THR A 128 -1.10 15.45 -13.24
C THR A 128 -0.08 16.49 -13.70
N LYS A 129 0.12 17.51 -12.87
CA LYS A 129 1.18 18.52 -12.96
C LYS A 129 2.28 18.32 -11.92
N VAL A 130 2.12 17.38 -10.99
CA VAL A 130 3.09 17.06 -9.93
C VAL A 130 3.57 15.62 -10.08
N THR A 131 4.22 15.02 -9.07
CA THR A 131 4.77 13.67 -9.21
C THR A 131 3.65 12.61 -9.23
N PRO A 132 3.47 11.85 -10.32
CA PRO A 132 2.56 10.71 -10.32
C PRO A 132 3.15 9.56 -9.49
N LYS A 133 2.35 9.03 -8.58
CA LYS A 133 2.66 7.89 -7.72
C LYS A 133 1.64 6.78 -7.98
N ILE A 134 2.10 5.53 -7.96
CA ILE A 134 1.24 4.35 -7.99
C ILE A 134 1.62 3.38 -6.88
N SER A 135 0.61 2.80 -6.21
CA SER A 135 0.75 1.70 -5.25
C SER A 135 0.52 0.36 -5.95
N ILE A 136 1.34 -0.64 -5.64
CA ILE A 136 1.10 -2.06 -5.96
C ILE A 136 1.27 -2.86 -4.66
N PRO A 137 0.69 -4.05 -4.52
CA PRO A 137 1.00 -4.88 -3.36
C PRO A 137 2.48 -5.25 -3.30
N GLY A 138 3.04 -5.38 -2.11
CA GLY A 138 4.40 -5.91 -1.95
C GLY A 138 4.49 -7.40 -2.29
N PRO A 139 5.68 -7.91 -2.65
CA PRO A 139 5.87 -9.30 -3.05
C PRO A 139 5.45 -10.30 -1.97
N SER A 140 5.55 -9.95 -0.69
CA SER A 140 5.14 -10.86 0.39
C SER A 140 3.64 -11.12 0.42
N CYS A 141 2.83 -10.26 -0.20
CA CYS A 141 1.40 -10.48 -0.36
C CYS A 141 1.08 -11.78 -1.11
N CYS A 142 1.85 -12.06 -2.16
CA CYS A 142 1.69 -13.25 -2.99
C CYS A 142 2.02 -14.54 -2.23
N HIS A 143 2.91 -14.49 -1.23
CA HIS A 143 3.19 -15.65 -0.38
C HIS A 143 2.26 -15.74 0.83
N PHE A 144 2.04 -14.64 1.56
CA PHE A 144 1.32 -14.68 2.83
C PHE A 144 -0.17 -15.01 2.67
N ARG A 145 -0.79 -14.55 1.57
CA ARG A 145 -2.23 -14.72 1.29
C ARG A 145 -2.59 -16.06 0.65
N VAL A 146 -1.64 -16.74 0.01
CA VAL A 146 -1.87 -18.00 -0.67
C VAL A 146 -1.74 -19.14 0.33
N ALA A 147 -2.76 -19.99 0.44
CA ALA A 147 -2.67 -21.17 1.27
C ALA A 147 -1.66 -22.16 0.66
N LYS A 148 -0.96 -22.94 1.49
CA LYS A 148 0.02 -23.94 0.99
C LYS A 148 -0.59 -24.94 0.00
N ALA A 149 -1.87 -25.28 0.17
CA ALA A 149 -2.60 -26.17 -0.74
C ALA A 149 -2.87 -25.54 -2.12
N ASP A 150 -2.87 -24.21 -2.19
CA ASP A 150 -3.12 -23.42 -3.40
C ASP A 150 -1.82 -23.03 -4.13
N ILE A 151 -0.68 -23.62 -3.73
CA ILE A 151 0.59 -23.52 -4.44
C ILE A 151 0.76 -24.79 -5.26
N HIS A 152 0.50 -24.74 -6.56
CA HIS A 152 0.48 -25.94 -7.40
C HIS A 152 1.87 -26.39 -7.89
N PRO A 153 2.76 -25.48 -8.36
CA PRO A 153 4.09 -25.86 -8.84
C PRO A 153 4.84 -26.69 -7.81
N LYS A 154 5.33 -27.84 -8.23
CA LYS A 154 5.96 -28.79 -7.33
C LYS A 154 7.26 -28.20 -6.76
N GLU A 155 8.02 -27.47 -7.57
CA GLU A 155 9.23 -26.78 -7.11
C GLU A 155 8.97 -25.83 -5.93
N TYR A 156 7.85 -25.11 -5.93
CA TYR A 156 7.50 -24.18 -4.86
C TYR A 156 7.01 -24.88 -3.59
N ARG A 157 6.33 -26.02 -3.73
CA ARG A 157 5.86 -26.81 -2.59
C ARG A 157 7.00 -27.56 -1.89
N ASP A 158 7.92 -28.09 -2.67
CA ASP A 158 9.07 -28.85 -2.17
C ASP A 158 10.15 -27.91 -1.61
N ASP A 159 10.27 -26.69 -2.16
CA ASP A 159 11.23 -25.68 -1.72
C ASP A 159 10.62 -24.25 -1.72
N PRO A 160 10.26 -23.72 -0.54
CA PRO A 160 9.78 -22.34 -0.42
C PRO A 160 10.78 -21.29 -0.93
N GLU A 161 12.09 -21.56 -0.89
CA GLU A 161 13.10 -20.63 -1.41
C GLU A 161 12.95 -20.40 -2.91
N ALA A 162 12.55 -21.44 -3.67
CA ALA A 162 12.27 -21.32 -5.10
C ALA A 162 11.11 -20.34 -5.37
N LEU A 163 10.05 -20.38 -4.55
CA LEU A 163 8.94 -19.43 -4.63
C LEU A 163 9.39 -18.00 -4.30
N PHE A 164 10.16 -17.82 -3.23
CA PHE A 164 10.68 -16.49 -2.88
C PHE A 164 11.56 -15.90 -3.98
N ALA A 165 12.42 -16.72 -4.59
CA ALA A 165 13.30 -16.29 -5.67
C ALA A 165 12.52 -15.89 -6.92
N ASP A 166 11.50 -16.65 -7.30
CA ASP A 166 10.69 -16.31 -8.48
C ASP A 166 9.77 -15.10 -8.21
N LEU A 167 9.22 -14.94 -7.00
CA LEU A 167 8.53 -13.71 -6.61
C LEU A 167 9.45 -12.48 -6.66
N ALA A 168 10.69 -12.59 -6.18
CA ALA A 168 11.65 -11.49 -6.28
C ALA A 168 11.93 -11.11 -7.74
N LYS A 169 12.11 -12.08 -8.64
CA LYS A 169 12.32 -11.85 -10.08
C LYS A 169 11.08 -11.22 -10.75
N THR A 170 9.89 -11.72 -10.44
CA THR A 170 8.62 -11.18 -10.94
C THR A 170 8.49 -9.71 -10.56
N TYR A 171 8.75 -9.36 -9.30
CA TYR A 171 8.68 -7.96 -8.87
C TYR A 171 9.84 -7.10 -9.39
N ALA A 172 11.05 -7.65 -9.60
CA ALA A 172 12.12 -6.93 -10.28
C ALA A 172 11.74 -6.55 -11.73
N LYS A 173 11.05 -7.45 -12.45
CA LYS A 173 10.47 -7.12 -13.75
C LYS A 173 9.39 -6.05 -13.65
N ALA A 174 8.50 -6.13 -12.65
CA ALA A 174 7.48 -5.12 -12.40
C ALA A 174 8.12 -3.73 -12.18
N VAL A 175 9.12 -3.64 -11.30
CA VAL A 175 9.87 -2.40 -11.02
C VAL A 175 10.45 -1.82 -12.31
N LYS A 176 11.11 -2.66 -13.12
CA LYS A 176 11.65 -2.24 -14.41
C LYS A 176 10.56 -1.76 -15.37
N ALA A 177 9.45 -2.48 -15.48
CA ALA A 177 8.36 -2.12 -16.38
C ALA A 177 7.69 -0.79 -15.98
N PHE A 178 7.47 -0.56 -14.68
CA PHE A 178 7.00 0.73 -14.19
C PHE A 178 8.00 1.85 -14.45
N TYR A 179 9.29 1.60 -14.24
CA TYR A 179 10.34 2.58 -14.57
C TYR A 179 10.32 2.96 -16.05
N ASP A 180 10.25 1.96 -16.94
CA ASP A 180 10.18 2.13 -18.40
C ASP A 180 8.90 2.85 -18.83
N ALA A 181 7.80 2.70 -18.09
CA ALA A 181 6.57 3.46 -18.27
C ALA A 181 6.67 4.94 -17.80
N GLY A 182 7.80 5.34 -17.20
CA GLY A 182 8.05 6.69 -16.70
C GLY A 182 7.94 6.85 -15.18
N CYS A 183 7.62 5.78 -14.44
CA CYS A 183 7.45 5.84 -12.99
C CYS A 183 8.77 6.15 -12.29
N ARG A 184 8.74 7.17 -11.43
CA ARG A 184 9.83 7.56 -10.53
C ARG A 184 9.46 7.51 -9.06
N TYR A 185 8.18 7.22 -8.77
CA TYR A 185 7.69 7.04 -7.42
C TYR A 185 6.72 5.86 -7.36
N LEU A 186 7.26 4.69 -7.05
CA LEU A 186 6.51 3.43 -6.90
C LEU A 186 6.36 3.11 -5.41
N GLN A 187 5.16 2.76 -4.98
CA GLN A 187 4.91 2.26 -3.63
C GLN A 187 4.57 0.77 -3.66
N MET A 188 5.17 -0.01 -2.77
CA MET A 188 4.86 -1.41 -2.53
C MET A 188 4.20 -1.59 -1.17
N ASP A 189 2.91 -1.92 -1.16
CA ASP A 189 2.12 -2.09 0.05
C ASP A 189 2.37 -3.47 0.65
N ASP A 190 3.35 -3.56 1.55
CA ASP A 190 3.78 -4.80 2.18
C ASP A 190 3.41 -4.85 3.66
N ILE A 191 2.11 -5.01 3.90
CA ILE A 191 1.53 -4.95 5.25
C ILE A 191 1.87 -6.16 6.14
N PHE A 192 2.48 -7.20 5.59
CA PHE A 192 2.67 -8.46 6.31
C PHE A 192 3.82 -8.41 7.31
N PHE A 193 4.74 -7.45 7.17
CA PHE A 193 5.67 -7.11 8.25
C PHE A 193 4.91 -6.69 9.52
N ALA A 194 3.87 -5.86 9.39
CA ALA A 194 3.05 -5.45 10.53
C ALA A 194 2.21 -6.61 11.09
N TYR A 195 1.72 -7.52 10.25
CA TYR A 195 1.00 -8.71 10.71
C TYR A 195 1.93 -9.67 11.46
N LEU A 196 3.18 -9.81 11.02
CA LEU A 196 4.19 -10.63 11.68
C LEU A 196 4.71 -10.02 12.99
N CYS A 197 4.24 -8.83 13.37
CA CYS A 197 4.39 -8.27 14.72
C CYS A 197 3.28 -8.68 15.68
N ASP A 198 2.11 -9.10 15.18
CA ASP A 198 0.96 -9.50 15.99
C ASP A 198 1.14 -10.91 16.57
N PRO A 199 1.03 -11.11 17.89
CA PRO A 199 1.18 -12.42 18.51
C PRO A 199 0.25 -13.52 17.96
N LYS A 200 -0.97 -13.19 17.56
CA LYS A 200 -1.96 -14.15 17.01
C LYS A 200 -1.55 -14.60 15.62
N HIS A 201 -1.16 -13.67 14.75
CA HIS A 201 -0.66 -14.02 13.41
C HIS A 201 0.63 -14.83 13.48
N ARG A 202 1.55 -14.44 14.38
CA ARG A 202 2.78 -15.22 14.64
C ARG A 202 2.46 -16.64 15.12
N ALA A 203 1.49 -16.81 16.03
CA ALA A 203 1.06 -18.13 16.50
C ALA A 203 0.41 -18.97 15.38
N ALA A 204 -0.42 -18.36 14.53
CA ALA A 204 -1.02 -19.03 13.39
C ALA A 204 0.04 -19.54 12.40
N LYS A 205 1.02 -18.71 12.05
CA LYS A 205 2.13 -19.13 11.17
C LYS A 205 2.96 -20.26 11.77
N LYS A 206 3.23 -20.23 13.08
CA LYS A 206 3.89 -21.34 13.78
C LYS A 206 3.06 -22.63 13.73
N ALA A 207 1.74 -22.55 13.89
CA ALA A 207 0.85 -23.71 13.79
C ALA A 207 0.85 -24.29 12.36
N ASP A 208 0.99 -23.44 11.34
CA ASP A 208 1.17 -23.84 9.94
C ASP A 208 2.60 -24.33 9.62
N GLY A 209 3.48 -24.43 10.62
CA GLY A 209 4.87 -24.88 10.47
C GLY A 209 5.79 -23.87 9.79
N GLN A 210 5.48 -22.58 9.86
CA GLN A 210 6.33 -21.49 9.38
C GLN A 210 6.90 -20.70 10.58
N ASP A 211 8.19 -20.42 10.57
CA ASP A 211 8.82 -19.55 11.57
C ASP A 211 8.57 -18.07 11.20
N PRO A 212 7.85 -17.28 12.03
CA PRO A 212 7.59 -15.87 11.76
C PRO A 212 8.84 -15.01 11.64
N ASP A 213 9.93 -15.33 12.35
CA ASP A 213 11.15 -14.52 12.31
C ASP A 213 11.92 -14.78 11.02
N TRP A 214 12.01 -16.04 10.61
CA TRP A 214 12.49 -16.40 9.28
C TRP A 214 11.65 -15.77 8.16
N LEU A 215 10.31 -15.72 8.30
CA LEU A 215 9.46 -15.06 7.31
C LEU A 215 9.78 -13.56 7.18
N ILE A 216 10.03 -12.86 8.29
CA ILE A 216 10.42 -11.44 8.27
C ILE A 216 11.73 -11.26 7.47
N GLU A 217 12.75 -12.09 7.74
CA GLU A 217 14.03 -12.05 7.02
C GLU A 217 13.84 -12.34 5.53
N ARG A 218 13.05 -13.37 5.20
CA ARG A 218 12.77 -13.76 3.82
C ARG A 218 11.98 -12.71 3.04
N TYR A 219 11.02 -12.05 3.68
CA TYR A 219 10.27 -10.96 3.04
C TYR A 219 11.15 -9.75 2.81
N ALA A 220 12.05 -9.43 3.75
CA ALA A 220 13.00 -8.34 3.56
C ALA A 220 14.00 -8.63 2.44
N TRP A 221 14.53 -9.85 2.38
CA TRP A 221 15.36 -10.31 1.27
C TRP A 221 14.62 -10.20 -0.06
N MET A 222 13.37 -10.68 -0.13
CA MET A 222 12.59 -10.66 -1.37
C MET A 222 12.28 -9.24 -1.83
N MET A 223 11.92 -8.34 -0.90
CA MET A 223 11.74 -6.91 -1.20
C MET A 223 13.03 -6.29 -1.72
N HIS A 224 14.17 -6.56 -1.07
CA HIS A 224 15.47 -6.05 -1.49
C HIS A 224 15.84 -6.50 -2.90
N GLU A 225 15.76 -7.81 -3.16
CA GLU A 225 16.07 -8.39 -4.46
C GLU A 225 15.15 -7.87 -5.57
N ALA A 226 13.89 -7.60 -5.26
CA ALA A 226 12.94 -7.01 -6.20
C ALA A 226 13.31 -5.57 -6.61
N ILE A 227 14.01 -4.81 -5.77
CA ILE A 227 14.22 -3.37 -5.98
C ILE A 227 15.69 -2.95 -6.11
N LYS A 228 16.66 -3.83 -5.88
CA LYS A 228 18.08 -3.48 -5.80
C LYS A 228 18.68 -2.93 -7.09
N ASP A 229 18.16 -3.36 -8.25
CA ASP A 229 18.63 -2.96 -9.58
C ASP A 229 17.81 -1.79 -10.16
N ARG A 230 16.96 -1.15 -9.34
CA ARG A 230 16.19 0.04 -9.77
C ARG A 230 17.16 1.18 -10.13
N PRO A 231 16.82 2.03 -11.11
CA PRO A 231 17.61 3.23 -11.39
C PRO A 231 17.59 4.24 -10.24
N ASP A 232 18.67 5.01 -10.08
CA ASP A 232 18.91 5.92 -8.95
C ASP A 232 17.85 7.02 -8.78
N ASP A 233 17.15 7.40 -9.86
CA ASP A 233 16.08 8.40 -9.84
C ASP A 233 14.69 7.80 -9.54
N MET A 234 14.59 6.49 -9.29
CA MET A 234 13.37 5.81 -8.88
C MET A 234 13.31 5.63 -7.37
N LEU A 235 12.33 6.28 -6.75
CA LEU A 235 12.03 6.15 -5.33
C LEU A 235 11.08 4.98 -5.09
N ILE A 236 11.39 4.14 -4.10
CA ILE A 236 10.51 3.09 -3.61
C ILE A 236 9.96 3.44 -2.23
N ALA A 237 8.64 3.51 -2.12
CA ALA A 237 7.93 3.55 -0.85
C ALA A 237 7.43 2.17 -0.44
N MET A 238 7.25 1.98 0.87
CA MET A 238 6.54 0.85 1.43
C MET A 238 5.48 1.32 2.42
N HIS A 239 4.25 0.85 2.26
CA HIS A 239 3.21 1.05 3.25
C HIS A 239 3.02 -0.20 4.10
N MET A 240 2.98 -0.01 5.42
CA MET A 240 2.69 -1.06 6.38
C MET A 240 1.58 -0.58 7.32
N CYS A 241 0.40 -1.19 7.20
CA CYS A 241 -0.70 -1.03 8.16
C CYS A 241 -1.09 -2.37 8.78
N ARG A 242 -1.99 -2.31 9.75
CA ARG A 242 -2.54 -3.44 10.49
C ARG A 242 -3.94 -3.80 9.97
N GLY A 243 -4.17 -3.57 8.68
CA GLY A 243 -5.46 -3.78 8.02
C GLY A 243 -6.37 -2.56 8.10
N ASN A 244 -7.07 -2.31 7.00
CA ASN A 244 -8.02 -1.21 6.86
C ASN A 244 -9.16 -1.67 5.95
N PHE A 245 -10.23 -2.23 6.53
CA PHE A 245 -11.41 -2.67 5.79
C PHE A 245 -12.66 -2.13 6.49
N ALA A 246 -13.46 -1.30 5.82
CA ALA A 246 -14.66 -0.67 6.38
C ALA A 246 -14.43 -0.05 7.78
N SER A 247 -13.32 0.69 7.96
CA SER A 247 -12.86 1.27 9.23
C SER A 247 -12.45 0.27 10.34
N THR A 248 -12.24 -1.02 10.05
CA THR A 248 -11.71 -2.03 10.99
C THR A 248 -10.20 -2.29 10.81
N TYR A 249 -9.65 -3.21 11.60
CA TYR A 249 -8.27 -3.68 11.57
C TYR A 249 -8.20 -5.22 11.62
N ALA A 250 -7.02 -5.75 11.32
CA ALA A 250 -6.76 -7.19 11.24
C ALA A 250 -5.52 -7.64 12.03
N ALA A 251 -4.66 -6.71 12.47
CA ALA A 251 -3.49 -7.00 13.30
C ALA A 251 -3.32 -5.97 14.43
N GLU A 252 -2.45 -6.22 15.41
CA GLU A 252 -2.10 -5.30 16.50
C GLU A 252 -0.62 -5.42 16.90
N GLY A 253 -0.13 -4.48 17.72
CA GLY A 253 1.21 -4.56 18.31
C GLY A 253 2.27 -3.70 17.62
N ALA A 254 3.36 -3.40 18.34
CA ALA A 254 4.44 -2.52 17.90
C ALA A 254 5.33 -3.15 16.81
N TYR A 255 6.04 -2.32 16.06
CA TYR A 255 6.91 -2.79 14.97
C TYR A 255 8.22 -3.47 15.42
N ASP A 256 8.50 -3.55 16.73
CA ASP A 256 9.77 -4.08 17.28
C ASP A 256 10.26 -5.38 16.62
N PRO A 257 9.41 -6.41 16.37
CA PRO A 257 9.87 -7.66 15.77
C PRO A 257 10.40 -7.52 14.35
N ALA A 258 9.90 -6.57 13.57
CA ALA A 258 10.19 -6.43 12.14
C ALA A 258 11.01 -5.19 11.80
N ALA A 259 11.19 -4.24 12.73
CA ALA A 259 11.73 -2.92 12.45
C ALA A 259 13.16 -2.93 11.88
N ASP A 260 14.03 -3.84 12.33
CA ASP A 260 15.37 -3.96 11.75
C ASP A 260 15.31 -4.41 10.28
N ALA A 261 14.53 -5.45 9.99
CA ALA A 261 14.33 -5.93 8.63
C ALA A 261 13.75 -4.84 7.73
N ILE A 262 12.72 -4.14 8.21
CA ILE A 262 12.06 -3.01 7.51
C ILE A 262 13.08 -1.94 7.13
N PHE A 263 13.83 -1.39 8.10
CA PHE A 263 14.67 -0.21 7.86
C PHE A 263 16.03 -0.53 7.25
N ASN A 264 16.62 -1.68 7.59
CA ASN A 264 18.02 -1.98 7.31
C ASN A 264 18.22 -3.08 6.26
N GLN A 265 17.19 -3.88 5.95
CA GLN A 265 17.35 -5.04 5.05
C GLN A 265 16.56 -4.90 3.73
N THR A 266 15.39 -4.24 3.72
CA THR A 266 14.54 -4.13 2.51
C THR A 266 15.14 -3.28 1.38
N GLY A 267 15.99 -2.29 1.68
CA GLY A 267 16.45 -1.31 0.69
C GLY A 267 15.43 -0.21 0.31
N VAL A 268 14.28 -0.12 0.98
CA VAL A 268 13.21 0.87 0.73
C VAL A 268 13.63 2.29 1.15
N ASP A 269 13.12 3.30 0.45
CA ASP A 269 13.47 4.72 0.68
C ASP A 269 12.48 5.44 1.60
N VAL A 270 11.18 5.14 1.46
CA VAL A 270 10.09 5.85 2.14
C VAL A 270 9.15 4.87 2.85
N TYR A 271 8.77 5.15 4.09
CA TYR A 271 7.93 4.26 4.91
C TYR A 271 6.65 4.97 5.35
N PHE A 272 5.49 4.44 4.97
CA PHE A 272 4.18 4.86 5.49
C PHE A 272 3.74 3.89 6.59
N MET A 273 3.72 4.34 7.84
CA MET A 273 3.55 3.46 9.01
C MET A 273 2.34 3.87 9.86
N GLU A 274 1.42 2.95 10.15
CA GLU A 274 0.24 3.22 11.00
C GLU A 274 0.65 3.51 12.45
N TYR A 275 0.23 4.67 12.98
CA TYR A 275 0.46 5.12 14.37
C TYR A 275 -0.69 6.00 14.92
N ASP A 276 -1.91 5.89 14.37
CA ASP A 276 -3.03 6.76 14.77
C ASP A 276 -3.64 6.37 16.13
N THR A 277 -3.43 5.12 16.56
CA THR A 277 -4.02 4.54 17.79
C THR A 277 -2.97 3.85 18.66
N GLU A 278 -3.24 3.73 19.97
CA GLU A 278 -2.35 3.01 20.92
C GLU A 278 -2.15 1.53 20.54
N ARG A 279 -3.15 0.90 19.89
CA ARG A 279 -3.08 -0.48 19.37
C ARG A 279 -1.92 -0.68 18.38
N ALA A 280 -1.54 0.37 17.65
CA ALA A 280 -0.44 0.32 16.69
C ALA A 280 0.94 0.23 17.37
N GLY A 281 1.01 0.34 18.69
CA GLY A 281 2.23 0.29 19.47
C GLY A 281 2.98 1.63 19.51
N GLY A 282 4.16 1.59 20.13
CA GLY A 282 4.97 2.78 20.39
C GLY A 282 5.90 3.19 19.25
N LEU A 283 6.55 4.34 19.42
CA LEU A 283 7.46 4.96 18.45
C LEU A 283 8.92 4.51 18.62
N GLU A 284 9.23 3.75 19.67
CA GLU A 284 10.55 3.23 20.01
C GLU A 284 11.25 2.52 18.84
N PRO A 285 10.55 1.74 17.98
CA PRO A 285 11.19 1.09 16.83
C PRO A 285 11.84 2.05 15.84
N LEU A 286 11.42 3.32 15.78
CA LEU A 286 12.02 4.33 14.91
C LEU A 286 13.51 4.58 15.21
N ARG A 287 14.01 4.19 16.40
CA ARG A 287 15.43 4.25 16.76
C ARG A 287 16.33 3.41 15.84
N LEU A 288 15.75 2.44 15.14
CA LEU A 288 16.44 1.57 14.19
C LEU A 288 16.53 2.17 12.78
N LEU A 289 15.86 3.30 12.52
CA LEU A 289 15.99 4.03 11.26
C LEU A 289 17.44 4.54 11.13
N PRO A 290 18.19 4.14 10.07
CA PRO A 290 19.53 4.64 9.89
C PRO A 290 19.50 6.13 9.51
N ARG A 291 20.53 6.86 9.95
CA ARG A 291 20.73 8.26 9.54
C ARG A 291 20.97 8.31 8.03
N GLY A 292 20.37 9.30 7.37
CA GLY A 292 20.57 9.53 5.94
C GLY A 292 19.29 9.93 5.22
N ASN A 293 19.08 9.37 4.04
CA ASN A 293 18.07 9.84 3.08
C ASN A 293 16.72 9.11 3.17
N LYS A 294 16.60 8.10 4.05
CA LYS A 294 15.33 7.39 4.27
C LYS A 294 14.32 8.32 4.93
N ARG A 295 13.05 8.23 4.52
CA ARG A 295 11.94 9.02 5.07
C ARG A 295 10.89 8.14 5.73
N VAL A 296 10.47 8.48 6.94
CA VAL A 296 9.31 7.88 7.60
C VAL A 296 8.17 8.88 7.63
N LEU A 297 6.98 8.47 7.22
CA LEU A 297 5.73 9.20 7.40
C LEU A 297 4.88 8.46 8.44
N PRO A 298 4.97 8.86 9.73
CA PRO A 298 4.10 8.30 10.75
C PRO A 298 2.66 8.70 10.45
N GLY A 299 1.83 7.69 10.33
CA GLY A 299 0.41 7.75 10.05
C GLY A 299 -0.38 8.25 11.26
N PHE A 300 -0.26 9.54 11.58
CA PHE A 300 -0.85 10.13 12.79
C PHE A 300 -2.29 10.65 12.60
N ILE A 301 -2.76 10.73 11.36
CA ILE A 301 -4.10 11.16 10.97
C ILE A 301 -4.91 9.90 10.62
N THR A 302 -6.02 9.66 11.31
CA THR A 302 -6.86 8.50 11.03
C THR A 302 -7.65 8.69 9.74
N THR A 303 -7.86 7.61 8.99
CA THR A 303 -8.78 7.58 7.83
C THR A 303 -10.09 6.85 8.14
N LYS A 304 -10.32 6.52 9.41
CA LYS A 304 -11.43 5.65 9.85
C LYS A 304 -12.63 6.42 10.40
N THR A 305 -12.43 7.66 10.86
CA THR A 305 -13.47 8.58 11.36
C THR A 305 -13.33 9.96 10.72
N GLY A 306 -14.41 10.75 10.72
CA GLY A 306 -14.43 12.09 10.10
C GLY A 306 -13.82 13.22 10.94
N ASP A 307 -13.59 12.97 12.24
CA ASP A 307 -13.02 13.97 13.13
C ASP A 307 -11.60 14.35 12.70
N LEU A 308 -11.31 15.65 12.75
CA LEU A 308 -9.98 16.17 12.45
C LEU A 308 -9.11 16.17 13.71
N GLU A 309 -7.92 15.61 13.58
CA GLU A 309 -6.87 15.71 14.57
C GLU A 309 -6.46 17.18 14.77
N LYS A 310 -6.21 17.58 16.01
CA LYS A 310 -5.76 18.93 16.32
C LYS A 310 -4.30 19.09 15.92
N LEU A 311 -3.97 20.21 15.30
CA LEU A 311 -2.60 20.50 14.86
C LEU A 311 -1.59 20.45 16.02
N ASP A 312 -1.96 20.95 17.21
CA ASP A 312 -1.09 20.90 18.38
C ASP A 312 -0.86 19.47 18.90
N ASP A 313 -1.84 18.58 18.73
CA ASP A 313 -1.69 17.17 19.10
C ASP A 313 -0.72 16.48 18.13
N LEU A 314 -0.82 16.79 16.83
CA LEU A 314 0.10 16.30 15.81
C LEU A 314 1.54 16.78 16.07
N LYS A 315 1.74 18.07 16.38
CA LYS A 315 3.06 18.60 16.76
C LYS A 315 3.67 17.83 17.94
N ARG A 316 2.89 17.58 19.00
CA ARG A 316 3.36 16.77 20.15
C ARG A 316 3.70 15.34 19.77
N LYS A 317 2.98 14.72 18.84
CA LYS A 317 3.33 13.38 18.32
C LYS A 317 4.68 13.41 17.58
N PHE A 318 4.99 14.47 16.83
CA PHE A 318 6.30 14.65 16.19
C PHE A 318 7.42 14.98 17.19
N ASP A 319 7.13 15.75 18.24
CA ASP A 319 8.07 15.96 19.36
C ASP A 319 8.42 14.62 20.04
N ALA A 320 7.46 13.70 20.14
CA ALA A 320 7.71 12.36 20.66
C ALA A 320 8.52 11.49 19.66
N ALA A 321 8.17 11.51 18.37
CA ALA A 321 8.88 10.76 17.33
C ALA A 321 10.34 11.23 17.16
N SER A 322 10.60 12.52 17.30
CA SER A 322 11.94 13.12 17.15
C SER A 322 12.93 12.71 18.25
N LYS A 323 12.45 12.07 19.33
CA LYS A 323 13.31 11.42 20.33
C LYS A 323 13.98 10.15 19.80
N PHE A 324 13.42 9.53 18.75
CA PHE A 324 13.88 8.25 18.21
C PHE A 324 14.47 8.38 16.80
N ALA A 325 13.93 9.27 15.95
CA ALA A 325 14.40 9.51 14.59
C ALA A 325 14.68 11.00 14.35
N ASP A 326 15.54 11.31 13.38
CA ASP A 326 15.77 12.71 12.98
C ASP A 326 14.48 13.34 12.47
N ILE A 327 14.09 14.52 12.98
CA ILE A 327 12.94 15.24 12.44
C ILE A 327 13.13 15.61 10.95
N ALA A 328 14.38 15.71 10.48
CA ALA A 328 14.69 15.89 9.06
C ALA A 328 14.40 14.65 8.20
N GLN A 329 14.25 13.47 8.80
CA GLN A 329 13.85 12.22 8.14
C GLN A 329 12.35 11.90 8.31
N LEU A 330 11.57 12.77 8.96
CA LEU A 330 10.14 12.57 9.17
C LEU A 330 9.27 13.37 8.19
N GLY A 331 8.16 12.80 7.75
CA GLY A 331 7.06 13.50 7.08
C GLY A 331 5.74 13.16 7.77
N ILE A 332 4.62 13.55 7.17
CA ILE A 332 3.27 13.25 7.65
C ILE A 332 2.44 12.64 6.53
N ALA A 333 1.69 11.60 6.90
CA ALA A 333 0.66 10.98 6.09
C ALA A 333 -0.52 10.56 6.97
N PRO A 334 -1.67 10.22 6.37
CA PRO A 334 -2.69 9.45 7.06
C PRO A 334 -2.20 8.02 7.39
N GLN A 335 -2.88 7.36 8.32
CA GLN A 335 -2.52 6.01 8.81
C GLN A 335 -2.59 4.90 7.77
N CYS A 336 -3.45 5.06 6.78
CA CYS A 336 -3.66 4.18 5.63
C CYS A 336 -4.30 5.02 4.51
N GLY A 337 -4.67 4.41 3.39
CA GLY A 337 -5.58 5.03 2.43
C GLY A 337 -7.01 5.19 2.98
N PHE A 338 -7.87 5.84 2.20
CA PHE A 338 -9.29 6.04 2.55
C PHE A 338 -10.20 4.92 2.03
N ALA A 339 -9.70 4.04 1.15
CA ALA A 339 -10.49 2.93 0.60
C ALA A 339 -9.61 1.74 0.18
N SER A 340 -9.36 0.78 1.06
CA SER A 340 -8.60 -0.43 0.67
C SER A 340 -9.44 -1.42 -0.16
N THR A 341 -10.75 -1.21 -0.22
CA THR A 341 -11.70 -1.97 -1.03
C THR A 341 -12.74 -1.02 -1.60
N GLU A 342 -13.51 -1.48 -2.60
CA GLU A 342 -14.49 -0.67 -3.31
C GLU A 342 -15.58 -0.02 -2.44
N GLU A 343 -15.88 -0.60 -1.28
CA GLU A 343 -16.83 -0.04 -0.31
C GLU A 343 -16.31 1.25 0.33
N GLY A 344 -15.00 1.33 0.59
CA GLY A 344 -14.34 2.45 1.27
C GLY A 344 -14.51 2.49 2.79
N ASN A 345 -13.83 3.44 3.44
CA ASN A 345 -14.00 3.71 4.86
C ASN A 345 -15.28 4.52 5.14
N LYS A 346 -15.78 4.45 6.37
CA LYS A 346 -17.01 5.13 6.82
C LYS A 346 -16.78 6.61 7.12
N VAL A 347 -16.28 7.35 6.14
CA VAL A 347 -16.06 8.80 6.17
C VAL A 347 -16.62 9.42 4.90
N THR A 348 -16.91 10.72 4.91
CA THR A 348 -17.42 11.42 3.72
C THR A 348 -16.28 11.88 2.80
N ALA A 349 -16.59 12.18 1.54
CA ALA A 349 -15.63 12.81 0.62
C ALA A 349 -15.13 14.17 1.16
N ASP A 350 -15.97 14.86 1.93
CA ASP A 350 -15.60 16.11 2.62
C ASP A 350 -14.57 15.89 3.74
N ASP A 351 -14.77 14.85 4.55
CA ASP A 351 -13.82 14.46 5.60
C ASP A 351 -12.46 14.09 4.98
N GLN A 352 -12.47 13.30 3.89
CA GLN A 352 -11.25 12.96 3.16
C GLN A 352 -10.50 14.22 2.71
N ARG A 353 -11.19 15.14 2.04
CA ARG A 353 -10.57 16.39 1.56
C ARG A 353 -9.96 17.18 2.71
N ARG A 354 -10.72 17.39 3.79
CA ARG A 354 -10.23 18.11 4.98
C ARG A 354 -9.04 17.41 5.66
N LYS A 355 -8.96 16.08 5.60
CA LYS A 355 -7.82 15.32 6.13
C LYS A 355 -6.58 15.44 5.22
N LEU A 356 -6.73 15.46 3.90
CA LEU A 356 -5.62 15.76 2.99
C LEU A 356 -5.11 17.20 3.21
N ASP A 357 -6.00 18.18 3.38
CA ASP A 357 -5.61 19.55 3.75
C ASP A 357 -4.86 19.58 5.09
N LEU A 358 -5.27 18.75 6.06
CA LEU A 358 -4.60 18.65 7.37
C LEU A 358 -3.19 18.08 7.26
N VAL A 359 -2.94 17.13 6.35
CA VAL A 359 -1.59 16.60 6.07
C VAL A 359 -0.68 17.75 5.63
N VAL A 360 -1.11 18.54 4.64
CA VAL A 360 -0.34 19.68 4.12
C VAL A 360 -0.11 20.75 5.19
N LYS A 361 -1.17 21.17 5.90
CA LYS A 361 -1.06 22.14 7.00
C LYS A 361 -0.12 21.68 8.12
N THR A 362 -0.12 20.38 8.41
CA THR A 362 0.78 19.80 9.41
C THR A 362 2.23 19.88 8.94
N ALA A 363 2.47 19.59 7.66
CA ALA A 363 3.81 19.69 7.12
C ALA A 363 4.34 21.13 7.15
N GLU A 364 3.54 22.10 6.71
CA GLU A 364 3.87 23.52 6.77
C GLU A 364 4.15 23.99 8.22
N ALA A 365 3.34 23.54 9.18
CA ALA A 365 3.47 23.95 10.57
C ALA A 365 4.71 23.39 11.29
N ILE A 366 5.28 22.28 10.80
CA ILE A 366 6.44 21.61 11.44
C ILE A 366 7.73 21.91 10.68
N TRP A 367 7.70 21.86 9.35
CA TRP A 367 8.89 21.99 8.50
C TRP A 367 8.92 23.28 7.66
N GLY A 368 7.87 24.11 7.70
CA GLY A 368 7.79 25.34 6.91
C GLY A 368 7.41 25.14 5.44
N GLY A 369 7.12 23.91 5.02
CA GLY A 369 6.75 23.55 3.66
C GLY A 369 6.40 22.07 3.51
N VAL A 370 6.01 21.68 2.29
CA VAL A 370 5.67 20.30 1.92
C VAL A 370 6.80 19.56 1.19
N ASP A 371 7.85 20.26 0.77
CA ASP A 371 9.03 19.73 0.11
C ASP A 371 10.09 19.23 1.11
N ARG A 372 11.29 18.87 0.64
CA ARG A 372 12.22 17.96 1.33
C ARG A 372 12.67 18.35 2.73
#